data_AF-A0A2E6RJ12-F1
#
_entry.id   AF-A0A2E6RJ12-F1
#
_cell.length_a   1.000
_cell.length_b   1.000
_cell.length_c   1.000
_cell.angle_alpha   90.00
_cell.angle_beta   90.00
_cell.angle_gamma   90.00
#
_symmetry.space_group_name_H-M   'P 1'
#
loop_
_entity.id
_entity.type
_entity.pdbx_description
1 polymer ?
#
loop_
_entity_poly.entity_id
_entity_poly.type
_entity_poly.pdbx_seq_one_letter_code
_entity_poly.pdbx_strand_id
1 'polypeptide(L)'
;MSILRFLSDIRNAAIANAIIVIFHIYIAFAVEGIGFLIIVLPIGALIALAYFLKGKRGAALLSLPTIAYILIFATNSSEMIESLQDGGDEHISWGSFILIPFWLLTTLINILTIIAELRKSNQSD
;
A
#
# COMPACT_ATOMS: atom_id res chain seq x y z
N MET A 1 -8.68 19.66 -11.63
CA MET A 1 -7.83 18.48 -11.92
C MET A 1 -8.75 17.28 -12.05
N SER A 2 -8.65 16.45 -13.08
CA SER A 2 -9.52 15.26 -13.19
C SER A 2 -9.18 14.27 -12.08
N ILE A 3 -10.19 13.65 -11.46
CA ILE A 3 -10.05 12.58 -10.46
C ILE A 3 -9.14 11.45 -10.98
N LEU A 4 -9.25 11.10 -12.25
CA LEU A 4 -8.40 10.08 -12.87
C LEU A 4 -6.92 10.48 -12.87
N ARG A 5 -6.62 11.77 -13.02
CA ARG A 5 -5.25 12.29 -13.00
C ARG A 5 -4.68 12.30 -11.57
N PHE A 6 -5.53 12.50 -10.56
CA PHE A 6 -5.14 12.37 -9.16
C PHE A 6 -4.83 10.91 -8.79
N LEU A 7 -5.72 9.98 -9.17
CA LEU A 7 -5.61 8.55 -8.88
C LEU A 7 -4.48 7.83 -9.65
N SER A 8 -3.96 8.45 -10.72
CA SER A 8 -2.89 7.88 -11.56
C SER A 8 -1.52 8.57 -11.35
N ASP A 9 -1.42 9.45 -10.36
CA ASP A 9 -0.13 10.08 -10.02
C ASP A 9 0.61 9.22 -9.00
N ILE A 10 1.83 8.81 -9.37
CA ILE A 10 2.68 7.99 -8.51
C ILE A 10 3.03 8.63 -7.17
N ARG A 11 3.05 9.95 -7.09
CA ARG A 11 3.26 10.64 -5.82
C ARG A 11 2.07 10.48 -4.89
N ASN A 12 0.86 10.57 -5.42
CA ASN A 12 -0.36 10.40 -4.62
C ASN A 12 -0.48 8.94 -4.15
N ALA A 13 -0.17 7.98 -5.02
CA ALA A 13 -0.09 6.58 -4.64
C ALA A 13 0.94 6.37 -3.52
N ALA A 14 2.17 6.85 -3.68
CA ALA A 14 3.20 6.69 -2.66
C ALA A 14 2.83 7.37 -1.33
N ILE A 15 2.15 8.53 -1.34
CA ILE A 15 1.64 9.18 -0.14
C ILE A 15 0.58 8.31 0.56
N ALA A 16 -0.36 7.73 -0.20
CA ALA A 16 -1.37 6.82 0.37
C ALA A 16 -0.72 5.61 1.04
N ASN A 17 0.31 5.03 0.41
CA ASN A 17 1.06 3.92 1.01
C ASN A 17 1.88 4.36 2.23
N ALA A 18 2.43 5.59 2.23
CA ALA A 18 3.19 6.10 3.38
C ALA A 18 2.32 6.19 4.64
N ILE A 19 1.04 6.52 4.52
CA ILE A 19 0.08 6.50 5.64
C ILE A 19 -0.01 5.09 6.25
N ILE A 20 -0.11 4.05 5.40
CA ILE A 20 -0.13 2.65 5.84
C ILE A 20 1.18 2.27 6.52
N VAL A 21 2.33 2.64 5.94
CA VAL A 21 3.65 2.33 6.51
C VAL A 21 3.83 2.98 7.88
N ILE A 22 3.45 4.25 8.05
CA ILE A 22 3.51 4.95 9.35
C ILE A 22 2.64 4.22 10.38
N PHE A 23 1.44 3.81 9.99
CA PHE A 23 0.58 3.02 10.86
C PHE A 23 1.23 1.68 11.27
N HIS A 24 1.86 0.97 10.34
CA HIS A 24 2.56 -0.29 10.66
C HIS A 24 3.78 -0.09 11.55
N ILE A 25 4.48 1.05 11.42
CA ILE A 25 5.56 1.42 12.35
C ILE A 25 5.00 1.65 13.75
N TYR A 26 3.87 2.32 13.87
CA TYR A 26 3.19 2.48 15.16
C TYR A 26 2.82 1.12 15.78
N ILE A 27 2.22 0.22 15.00
CA ILE A 27 1.87 -1.14 15.47
C ILE A 27 3.11 -1.93 15.89
N ALA A 28 4.24 -1.78 15.18
CA ALA A 28 5.50 -2.42 15.57
C ALA A 28 5.95 -2.01 16.99
N PHE A 29 5.76 -0.75 17.36
CA PHE A 29 6.15 -0.27 18.70
C PHE A 29 5.09 -0.54 19.76
N ALA A 30 3.81 -0.52 19.39
CA ALA A 30 2.70 -0.66 20.32
C ALA A 30 2.33 -2.11 20.65
N VAL A 31 2.54 -3.05 19.72
CA VAL A 31 1.96 -4.41 19.79
C VAL A 31 2.96 -5.50 19.39
N GLU A 32 3.49 -5.44 18.16
CA GLU A 32 4.19 -6.56 17.51
C GLU A 32 5.69 -6.68 17.84
N GLY A 33 6.28 -5.59 18.36
CA GLY A 33 7.71 -5.49 18.65
C GLY A 33 8.58 -5.07 17.46
N ILE A 34 9.83 -4.73 17.76
CA ILE A 34 10.81 -4.16 16.81
C ILE A 34 11.08 -5.09 15.61
N GLY A 35 10.94 -6.42 15.79
CA GLY A 35 11.13 -7.39 14.72
C GLY A 35 10.22 -7.16 13.51
N PHE A 36 9.02 -6.62 13.72
CA PHE A 36 8.08 -6.30 12.64
C PHE A 36 8.64 -5.24 11.67
N LEU A 37 9.52 -4.35 12.15
CA LEU A 37 10.14 -3.31 11.32
C LEU A 37 11.05 -3.87 10.22
N ILE A 38 11.56 -5.09 10.37
CA ILE A 38 12.40 -5.76 9.36
C ILE A 38 11.66 -5.87 8.02
N ILE A 39 10.34 -6.01 8.04
CA ILE A 39 9.49 -6.10 6.85
C ILE A 39 8.95 -4.72 6.45
N VAL A 40 8.52 -3.93 7.42
CA VAL A 40 7.88 -2.62 7.18
C VAL A 40 8.86 -1.62 6.57
N LEU A 41 10.10 -1.56 7.03
CA LEU A 41 11.08 -0.56 6.57
C LEU A 41 11.50 -0.78 5.10
N PRO A 42 11.80 -2.02 4.63
CA PRO A 42 12.03 -2.25 3.20
C PRO A 42 10.86 -1.86 2.32
N ILE A 43 9.63 -2.16 2.73
CA ILE A 43 8.42 -1.76 2.00
C ILE A 43 8.33 -0.23 1.92
N GLY A 44 8.52 0.46 3.06
CA GLY A 44 8.56 1.92 3.11
C GLY A 44 9.64 2.52 2.21
N ALA A 45 10.83 1.92 2.18
CA ALA A 45 11.93 2.34 1.31
C ALA A 45 11.58 2.19 -0.19
N LEU A 46 10.96 1.08 -0.58
CA LEU A 46 10.49 0.86 -1.96
C LEU A 46 9.47 1.92 -2.38
N ILE A 47 8.50 2.22 -1.51
CA ILE A 47 7.49 3.26 -1.74
C ILE A 47 8.13 4.64 -1.86
N ALA A 48 9.06 4.97 -0.96
CA ALA A 48 9.78 6.24 -0.99
C ALA A 48 10.61 6.40 -2.28
N LEU A 49 11.32 5.34 -2.70
CA LEU A 49 12.07 5.36 -3.95
C LEU A 49 11.13 5.48 -5.17
N ALA A 50 9.96 4.84 -5.14
CA ALA A 50 8.95 4.98 -6.20
C ALA A 50 8.47 6.43 -6.35
N TYR A 51 8.28 7.15 -5.23
CA TYR A 51 7.93 8.57 -5.22
C TYR A 51 8.95 9.45 -5.95
N PHE A 52 10.25 9.18 -5.76
CA PHE A 52 11.33 9.97 -6.34
C PHE A 52 11.63 9.61 -7.80
N LEU A 53 11.67 8.31 -8.14
CA LEU A 53 12.12 7.87 -9.47
C LEU A 53 11.08 8.07 -10.57
N LYS A 54 9.78 7.87 -10.28
CA LYS A 54 8.68 7.92 -11.26
C LYS A 54 8.88 7.03 -12.51
N GLY A 55 7.95 7.09 -13.46
CA GLY A 55 8.05 6.38 -14.74
C GLY A 55 8.15 4.86 -14.58
N LYS A 56 8.78 4.18 -15.55
CA LYS A 56 8.98 2.71 -15.54
C LYS A 56 9.65 2.21 -14.25
N ARG A 57 10.68 2.92 -13.77
CA ARG A 57 11.45 2.53 -12.57
C ARG A 57 10.62 2.69 -11.30
N GLY A 58 9.94 3.82 -11.14
CA GLY A 58 9.04 4.03 -10.01
C GLY A 58 7.88 3.03 -10.00
N ALA A 59 7.30 2.74 -11.16
CA ALA A 59 6.25 1.73 -11.31
C ALA A 59 6.74 0.31 -10.94
N ALA A 60 7.95 -0.07 -11.34
CA ALA A 60 8.55 -1.35 -10.97
C ALA A 60 8.83 -1.45 -9.45
N LEU A 61 9.22 -0.34 -8.81
CA LEU A 61 9.41 -0.34 -7.36
C LEU A 61 8.08 -0.40 -6.60
N LEU A 62 7.05 0.29 -7.08
CA LEU A 62 5.71 0.27 -6.48
C LEU A 62 5.00 -1.08 -6.70
N SER A 63 5.32 -1.81 -7.78
CA SER A 63 4.70 -3.10 -8.05
C SER A 63 5.12 -4.17 -7.05
N LEU A 64 6.35 -4.14 -6.54
CA LEU A 64 6.83 -5.10 -5.53
C LEU A 64 5.95 -5.15 -4.27
N PRO A 65 5.73 -4.05 -3.52
CA PRO A 65 4.85 -4.06 -2.37
C PRO A 65 3.38 -4.30 -2.78
N THR A 66 2.96 -3.84 -3.96
CA THR A 66 1.59 -4.08 -4.44
C THR A 66 1.31 -5.57 -4.68
N ILE A 67 2.26 -6.30 -5.26
CA ILE A 67 2.16 -7.75 -5.44
C ILE A 67 2.13 -8.43 -4.07
N ALA A 68 3.01 -8.03 -3.14
CA ALA A 68 2.99 -8.56 -1.78
C ALA A 68 1.64 -8.34 -1.10
N TYR A 69 1.04 -7.15 -1.24
CA TYR A 69 -0.28 -6.85 -0.70
C TYR A 69 -1.38 -7.73 -1.27
N ILE A 70 -1.38 -7.94 -2.59
CA ILE A 70 -2.34 -8.82 -3.26
C ILE A 70 -2.18 -10.26 -2.76
N LEU A 71 -0.94 -10.72 -2.60
CA LEU A 71 -0.67 -12.07 -2.09
C LEU A 71 -1.17 -12.23 -0.65
N ILE A 72 -0.88 -11.27 0.24
CA ILE A 72 -1.36 -11.33 1.63
C ILE A 72 -2.89 -11.34 1.67
N PHE A 73 -3.55 -10.51 0.84
CA PHE A 73 -5.01 -10.56 0.74
C PHE A 73 -5.50 -11.91 0.23
N ALA A 74 -4.89 -12.47 -0.82
CA ALA A 74 -5.29 -13.75 -1.38
C ALA A 74 -5.16 -14.90 -0.38
N THR A 75 -4.13 -14.88 0.47
CA THR A 75 -3.88 -15.94 1.47
C THR A 75 -4.64 -15.75 2.77
N ASN A 76 -4.99 -14.52 3.15
CA ASN A 76 -5.58 -14.21 4.47
C ASN A 76 -6.98 -13.55 4.37
N SER A 77 -7.63 -13.60 3.21
CA SER A 77 -8.92 -12.93 2.98
C SER A 77 -10.02 -13.38 3.94
N SER A 78 -10.02 -14.64 4.40
CA SER A 78 -10.98 -15.13 5.38
C SER A 78 -10.85 -14.42 6.72
N GLU A 79 -9.63 -14.30 7.25
CA GLU A 79 -9.33 -13.62 8.52
C GLU A 79 -9.65 -12.12 8.42
N MET A 80 -9.35 -11.51 7.26
CA MET A 80 -9.69 -10.11 7.01
C MET A 80 -11.21 -9.89 6.96
N ILE A 81 -11.99 -10.83 6.42
CA ILE A 81 -13.45 -10.75 6.41
C ILE A 81 -14.01 -10.93 7.82
N GLU A 82 -13.47 -11.87 8.60
CA GLU A 82 -13.85 -12.09 9.99
C GLU A 82 -13.58 -10.84 10.85
N SER A 83 -12.39 -10.24 10.70
CA SER A 83 -12.00 -8.97 11.33
C SER A 83 -12.93 -7.80 10.97
N LEU A 84 -13.56 -7.83 9.79
CA LEU A 84 -14.58 -6.86 9.37
C LEU A 84 -15.99 -7.16 9.90
N GLN A 85 -16.20 -8.28 10.59
CA GLN A 85 -17.49 -8.61 11.20
C GLN A 85 -17.50 -8.31 12.70
N ASP A 86 -16.42 -8.64 13.40
CA ASP A 86 -16.30 -8.47 14.85
C ASP A 86 -15.46 -7.24 15.26
N GLY A 87 -14.78 -6.62 14.30
CA GLY A 87 -13.89 -5.50 14.54
C GLY A 87 -12.47 -5.93 14.88
N GLY A 88 -12.00 -7.13 14.56
CA GLY A 88 -10.60 -7.53 14.78
C GLY A 88 -10.22 -7.66 16.27
N ASP A 89 -8.91 -7.76 16.53
CA ASP A 89 -8.40 -8.04 17.88
C ASP A 89 -8.48 -6.84 18.84
N GLU A 90 -8.12 -7.03 20.11
CA GLU A 90 -8.16 -5.96 21.14
C GLU A 90 -7.27 -4.76 20.81
N HIS A 91 -6.22 -4.95 20.01
CA HIS A 91 -5.22 -3.93 19.70
C HIS A 91 -5.57 -3.10 18.46
N ILE A 92 -6.21 -3.71 17.46
CA ILE A 92 -6.66 -3.05 16.23
C ILE A 92 -8.13 -2.62 16.37
N SER A 93 -8.96 -3.45 16.98
CA SER A 93 -10.38 -3.25 17.25
C SER A 93 -11.09 -2.55 16.07
N TRP A 94 -11.95 -1.57 16.35
CA TRP A 94 -12.67 -0.80 15.32
C TRP A 94 -11.79 -0.18 14.22
N GLY A 95 -10.46 -0.11 14.40
CA GLY A 95 -9.51 0.24 13.33
C GLY A 95 -9.62 -0.67 12.11
N SER A 96 -9.98 -1.95 12.27
CA SER A 96 -10.15 -2.94 11.19
C SER A 96 -11.08 -2.45 10.08
N PHE A 97 -12.19 -1.80 10.46
CA PHE A 97 -13.19 -1.25 9.56
C PHE A 97 -12.68 -0.10 8.67
N ILE A 98 -11.57 0.53 9.07
CA ILE A 98 -10.94 1.62 8.32
C ILE A 98 -9.73 1.10 7.56
N LEU A 99 -8.89 0.31 8.25
CA LEU A 99 -7.59 -0.13 7.75
C LEU A 99 -7.72 -1.10 6.58
N ILE A 100 -8.60 -2.09 6.68
CA ILE A 100 -8.77 -3.07 5.60
C ILE A 100 -9.30 -2.39 4.33
N PRO A 101 -10.40 -1.59 4.37
CA PRO A 101 -10.85 -0.86 3.19
C PRO A 101 -9.82 0.12 2.65
N PHE A 102 -9.10 0.83 3.53
CA PHE A 102 -8.05 1.77 3.11
C PHE A 102 -6.88 1.07 2.42
N TRP A 103 -6.47 -0.10 2.90
CA TRP A 103 -5.45 -0.92 2.26
C TRP A 103 -5.90 -1.42 0.90
N LEU A 104 -7.13 -1.93 0.77
CA LEU A 104 -7.70 -2.36 -0.51
C LEU A 104 -7.76 -1.20 -1.51
N LEU A 105 -8.22 -0.03 -1.07
CA LEU A 105 -8.24 1.18 -1.87
C LEU A 105 -6.83 1.59 -2.32
N THR A 106 -5.86 1.56 -1.43
CA THR A 106 -4.47 1.90 -1.74
C THR A 106 -3.87 0.92 -2.74
N THR A 107 -4.17 -0.37 -2.60
CA THR A 107 -3.76 -1.40 -3.57
C THR A 107 -4.35 -1.12 -4.95
N LEU A 108 -5.63 -0.75 -5.01
CA LEU A 108 -6.27 -0.36 -6.27
C LEU A 108 -5.60 0.88 -6.90
N ILE A 109 -5.33 1.91 -6.10
CA ILE A 109 -4.63 3.13 -6.55
C ILE A 109 -3.24 2.79 -7.09
N ASN A 110 -2.51 1.88 -6.44
CA ASN A 110 -1.21 1.43 -6.91
C ASN A 110 -1.31 0.77 -8.28
N ILE A 111 -2.27 -0.15 -8.47
CA ILE A 111 -2.47 -0.83 -9.76
C ILE A 111 -2.74 0.19 -10.86
N LEU A 112 -3.66 1.14 -10.64
CA LEU A 112 -4.00 2.18 -11.61
C LEU A 112 -2.78 3.06 -11.94
N THR A 113 -2.02 3.43 -10.93
CA THR A 113 -0.79 4.23 -11.06
C THR A 113 0.28 3.49 -11.85
N ILE A 114 0.55 2.22 -11.53
CA ILE A 114 1.54 1.39 -12.23
C ILE A 114 1.18 1.29 -13.72
N ILE A 115 -0.08 0.96 -14.03
CA ILE A 115 -0.56 0.87 -15.42
C ILE A 115 -0.41 2.22 -16.14
N ALA A 116 -0.75 3.33 -15.47
CA ALA A 116 -0.64 4.66 -16.06
C ALA A 116 0.80 5.06 -16.35
N GLU A 117 1.73 4.82 -15.42
CA GLU A 117 3.15 5.12 -15.61
C GLU A 117 3.78 4.27 -16.71
N LEU A 118 3.44 2.97 -16.79
CA LEU A 118 3.90 2.10 -17.86
C LEU A 118 3.37 2.55 -19.23
N ARG A 119 2.09 2.93 -19.34
CA ARG A 119 1.51 3.43 -20.60
C ARG A 119 2.16 4.73 -21.07
N LYS A 120 2.33 5.71 -20.18
CA LYS A 120 3.00 6.99 -20.52
C LYS A 120 4.40 6.76 -21.06
N SER A 121 5.13 5.87 -20.42
CA SER A 121 6.52 5.59 -20.77
C SER A 121 6.72 4.84 -22.09
N ASN A 122 5.68 4.18 -22.61
CA ASN A 122 5.70 3.55 -23.93
C ASN A 122 5.29 4.52 -25.05
N GLN A 123 4.80 5.71 -24.72
CA GLN A 123 4.46 6.76 -25.70
C GLN A 123 5.58 7.81 -25.84
N SER A 124 6.55 7.79 -24.93
CA SER A 124 7.72 8.67 -24.92
C SER A 124 8.99 8.05 -25.53
N ASP A 125 8.92 6.78 -25.91
CA ASP A 125 9.94 6.02 -26.64
C ASP A 125 9.48 5.83 -28.09
#